data_AF-A0A960KX01-F1
#
_entry.id   AF-A0A960KX01-F1
#
_cell.length_a   1.000
_cell.length_b   1.000
_cell.length_c   1.000
_cell.angle_alpha   90.00
_cell.angle_beta   90.00
_cell.angle_gamma   90.00
#
_symmetry.space_group_name_H-M   'P 1'
#
loop_
_entity.id
_entity.type
_entity.pdbx_description
1 polymer ?
#
loop_
_entity_poly.entity_id
_entity_poly.type
_entity_poly.pdbx_seq_one_letter_code
_entity_poly.pdbx_strand_id
1 'polypeptide(L)'
;MIWLITLLVSCSLMVLVFLYARVKDNASWVDVAWSFGLAALAGLHAFFGDGWQTRRWALAIIVGAWGVRLGSHLAMRVASHPEEGRYITLRAAFKPHVWRRFFFFYQYQALANVLLALPFFWIASNPATQIELLEWVGLAIWCISFTGESLADRQLKSFKAKGAGGVCQEGLWAWSRHPNYFFEWLIWVGLACASSAVPWGWTGWLSPLVMLFLLLKVTGIPPTEAQCLNSKGEAYKTYQRRTSAFFPRPPKSMA
;
A
#
# COMPACT_ATOMS: atom_id res chain seq x y z
N MET A 1 25.95 0.89 -1.88
CA MET A 1 25.96 0.09 -0.64
C MET A 1 24.56 -0.01 0.00
N ILE A 2 23.88 1.11 0.26
CA ILE A 2 22.57 1.13 0.94
C ILE A 2 21.48 0.30 0.24
N TRP A 3 21.46 0.25 -1.10
CA TRP A 3 20.53 -0.60 -1.87
C TRP A 3 20.67 -2.09 -1.59
N LEU A 4 21.91 -2.59 -1.43
CA LEU A 4 22.16 -3.98 -1.10
C LEU A 4 21.69 -4.30 0.33
N ILE A 5 21.95 -3.39 1.28
CA ILE A 5 21.46 -3.54 2.66
C ILE A 5 19.92 -3.54 2.67
N THR A 6 19.29 -2.63 1.95
CA THR A 6 17.82 -2.54 1.80
C THR A 6 17.24 -3.83 1.26
N LEU A 7 17.85 -4.39 0.21
CA LEU A 7 17.45 -5.66 -0.37
C LEU A 7 17.62 -6.82 0.61
N LEU A 8 18.78 -6.93 1.25
CA LEU A 8 19.07 -7.99 2.22
C LEU A 8 18.10 -7.95 3.41
N VAL A 9 17.83 -6.77 3.95
CA VAL A 9 16.87 -6.58 5.05
C VAL A 9 15.46 -6.94 4.60
N SER A 10 15.03 -6.47 3.43
CA SER A 10 13.70 -6.77 2.88
C SER A 10 13.50 -8.28 2.62
N CYS A 11 14.49 -8.93 1.99
CA CYS A 11 14.47 -10.37 1.75
C CYS A 11 14.50 -11.16 3.07
N SER A 12 15.35 -10.78 4.03
CA SER A 12 15.44 -11.45 5.32
C SER A 12 14.12 -11.36 6.09
N LEU A 13 13.50 -10.18 6.12
CA LEU A 13 12.18 -9.97 6.71
C LEU A 13 11.13 -10.88 6.04
N MET A 14 11.10 -10.92 4.70
CA MET A 14 10.15 -11.76 3.96
C MET A 14 10.40 -13.25 4.17
N VAL A 15 11.65 -13.70 4.34
CA VAL A 15 11.95 -15.09 4.74
C VAL A 15 11.38 -15.39 6.12
N LEU A 16 11.64 -14.54 7.11
CA LEU A 16 11.16 -14.76 8.47
C LEU A 16 9.63 -14.83 8.53
N VAL A 17 8.95 -13.91 7.84
CA VAL A 17 7.48 -13.93 7.80
C VAL A 17 6.95 -15.08 6.94
N PHE A 18 7.65 -15.50 5.89
CA PHE A 18 7.29 -16.72 5.15
C PHE A 18 7.33 -17.96 6.03
N LEU A 19 8.38 -18.12 6.84
CA LEU A 19 8.49 -19.24 7.79
C LEU A 19 7.35 -19.21 8.80
N TYR A 20 7.04 -18.04 9.35
CA TYR A 20 5.91 -17.84 10.25
C TYR A 20 4.55 -18.14 9.58
N ALA A 21 4.33 -17.63 8.38
CA ALA A 21 3.13 -17.87 7.57
C ALA A 21 2.92 -19.34 7.25
N ARG A 22 4.01 -20.08 7.02
CA ARG A 22 3.98 -21.53 6.81
C ARG A 22 3.56 -22.28 8.06
N VAL A 23 4.07 -21.89 9.24
CA VAL A 23 3.66 -22.48 10.53
C VAL A 23 2.19 -22.18 10.83
N LYS A 24 1.72 -20.98 10.49
CA LYS A 24 0.31 -20.55 10.67
C LYS A 24 -0.62 -20.99 9.55
N ASP A 25 -0.12 -21.68 8.53
CA ASP A 25 -0.82 -22.03 7.29
C ASP A 25 -1.64 -20.88 6.68
N ASN A 26 -1.11 -19.66 6.71
CA ASN A 26 -1.80 -18.46 6.23
C ASN A 26 -0.81 -17.53 5.51
N ALA A 27 -0.86 -17.50 4.18
CA ALA A 27 0.00 -16.67 3.34
C ALA A 27 -0.36 -15.18 3.36
N SER A 28 -1.48 -14.80 4.00
CA SER A 28 -1.92 -13.40 4.10
C SER A 28 -1.00 -12.54 4.97
N TRP A 29 -0.16 -13.16 5.81
CA TRP A 29 0.87 -12.48 6.61
C TRP A 29 1.88 -11.71 5.76
N VAL A 30 1.99 -12.00 4.47
CA VAL A 30 2.83 -11.25 3.54
C VAL A 30 2.47 -9.77 3.47
N ASP A 31 1.20 -9.40 3.55
CA ASP A 31 0.78 -7.98 3.46
C ASP A 31 1.13 -7.18 4.70
N VAL A 32 1.08 -7.85 5.85
CA VAL A 32 1.52 -7.33 7.13
C VAL A 32 3.03 -7.04 7.06
N ALA A 33 3.81 -8.02 6.59
CA ALA A 33 5.25 -7.89 6.40
C ALA A 33 5.60 -6.80 5.39
N TRP A 34 4.83 -6.68 4.32
CA TRP A 34 5.03 -5.69 3.27
C TRP A 34 4.88 -4.26 3.84
N SER A 35 3.80 -4.03 4.59
CA SER A 35 3.48 -2.71 5.16
C SER A 35 4.48 -2.29 6.25
N PHE A 36 4.75 -3.17 7.22
CA PHE A 36 5.77 -2.90 8.25
C PHE A 36 7.18 -2.87 7.66
N GLY A 37 7.43 -3.65 6.61
CA GLY A 37 8.69 -3.66 5.89
C GLY A 37 9.01 -2.29 5.30
N LEU A 38 8.06 -1.64 4.64
CA LEU A 38 8.27 -0.28 4.10
C LEU A 38 8.55 0.76 5.20
N ALA A 39 7.85 0.68 6.34
CA ALA A 39 8.18 1.52 7.50
C ALA A 39 9.60 1.27 8.02
N ALA A 40 10.01 0.00 8.12
CA ALA A 40 11.36 -0.37 8.53
C ALA A 40 12.41 0.10 7.52
N LEU A 41 12.13 0.02 6.21
CA LEU A 41 13.02 0.53 5.17
C LEU A 41 13.17 2.06 5.23
N ALA A 42 12.09 2.79 5.52
CA ALA A 42 12.18 4.23 5.75
C ALA A 42 13.04 4.56 6.97
N GLY A 43 12.89 3.82 8.07
CA GLY A 43 13.77 3.93 9.24
C GLY A 43 15.23 3.61 8.92
N LEU A 44 15.49 2.58 8.12
CA LEU A 44 16.83 2.21 7.64
C LEU A 44 17.46 3.34 6.83
N HIS A 45 16.71 3.93 5.90
CA HIS A 45 17.19 5.05 5.08
C HIS A 45 17.39 6.31 5.92
N ALA A 46 16.52 6.54 6.90
CA ALA A 46 16.69 7.63 7.83
C ALA A 46 17.95 7.46 8.69
N PHE A 47 18.29 6.23 9.09
CA PHE A 47 19.46 5.97 9.94
C PHE A 47 20.78 6.04 9.16
N PHE A 48 20.85 5.37 8.01
CA PHE A 48 22.08 5.25 7.20
C PHE A 48 22.24 6.32 6.12
N GLY A 49 21.21 7.15 5.87
CA GLY A 49 21.28 8.25 4.93
C GLY A 49 22.30 9.32 5.36
N ASP A 50 22.96 9.90 4.38
CA ASP A 50 23.97 10.96 4.49
C ASP A 50 23.40 12.37 4.36
N GLY A 51 22.10 12.50 4.08
CA GLY A 51 21.41 13.78 4.00
C GLY A 51 21.15 14.44 5.35
N TRP A 52 20.53 15.62 5.29
CA TRP A 52 20.21 16.41 6.47
C TRP A 52 19.31 15.65 7.46
N GLN A 53 19.71 15.64 8.73
CA GLN A 53 19.10 14.81 9.77
C GLN A 53 17.59 15.05 9.92
N THR A 54 17.14 16.31 9.89
CA THR A 54 15.71 16.66 10.02
C THR A 54 14.88 15.99 8.93
N ARG A 55 15.36 16.02 7.68
CA ARG A 55 14.66 15.42 6.55
C ARG A 55 14.59 13.90 6.66
N ARG A 56 15.69 13.26 7.06
CA ARG A 56 15.76 11.80 7.28
C ARG A 56 14.73 11.33 8.30
N TRP A 57 14.65 12.00 9.44
CA TRP A 57 13.69 11.61 10.48
C TRP A 57 12.24 11.99 10.12
N ALA A 58 12.02 13.10 9.42
CA ALA A 58 10.70 13.45 8.90
C ALA A 58 10.15 12.35 7.96
N LEU A 59 10.99 11.85 7.04
CA LEU A 59 10.66 10.71 6.19
C LEU A 59 10.27 9.46 7.01
N ALA A 60 11.08 9.09 8.01
CA ALA A 60 10.80 7.94 8.86
C ALA A 60 9.48 8.09 9.64
N ILE A 61 9.17 9.29 10.13
CA ILE A 61 7.92 9.56 10.85
C ILE A 61 6.72 9.45 9.91
N ILE A 62 6.80 10.07 8.74
CA ILE A 62 5.71 10.12 7.76
C ILE A 62 5.42 8.71 7.21
N VAL A 63 6.43 8.02 6.69
CA VAL A 63 6.26 6.65 6.17
C VAL A 63 5.98 5.66 7.30
N GLY A 64 6.58 5.85 8.47
CA GLY A 64 6.32 5.05 9.65
C GLY A 64 4.87 5.15 10.13
N ALA A 65 4.30 6.35 10.19
CA ALA A 65 2.90 6.57 10.57
C ALA A 65 1.95 5.85 9.60
N TRP A 66 2.21 5.93 8.29
CA TRP A 66 1.44 5.17 7.29
C TRP A 66 1.61 3.66 7.44
N GLY A 67 2.85 3.16 7.50
CA GLY A 67 3.13 1.74 7.53
C GLY A 67 2.67 1.06 8.82
N VAL A 68 2.75 1.75 9.97
CA VAL A 68 2.21 1.25 11.24
C VAL A 68 0.68 1.22 11.20
N ARG A 69 0.02 2.25 10.66
CA ARG A 69 -1.45 2.28 10.52
C ARG A 69 -1.93 1.11 9.66
N LEU A 70 -1.38 0.97 8.46
CA LEU A 70 -1.77 -0.08 7.52
C LEU A 70 -1.38 -1.47 8.03
N GLY A 71 -0.13 -1.65 8.48
CA GLY A 71 0.39 -2.91 8.99
C GLY A 71 -0.37 -3.41 10.21
N SER A 72 -0.72 -2.53 11.16
CA SER A 72 -1.49 -2.92 12.35
C SER A 72 -2.92 -3.30 11.98
N HIS A 73 -3.55 -2.57 11.05
CA HIS A 73 -4.88 -2.92 10.55
C HIS A 73 -4.90 -4.31 9.91
N LEU A 74 -3.92 -4.60 9.06
CA LEU A 74 -3.76 -5.90 8.40
C LEU A 74 -3.42 -7.01 9.40
N ALA A 75 -2.53 -6.75 10.36
CA ALA A 75 -2.15 -7.73 11.38
C ALA A 75 -3.37 -8.18 12.20
N MET A 76 -4.19 -7.24 12.67
CA MET A 76 -5.44 -7.55 13.36
C MET A 76 -6.39 -8.35 12.47
N ARG A 77 -6.54 -7.94 11.20
CA ARG A 77 -7.43 -8.63 10.25
C ARG A 77 -6.99 -10.07 9.99
N VAL A 78 -5.72 -10.29 9.69
CA VAL A 78 -5.15 -11.60 9.36
C VAL A 78 -5.09 -12.51 10.58
N ALA A 79 -4.92 -11.96 11.79
CA ALA A 79 -4.95 -12.73 13.03
C ALA A 79 -6.36 -13.20 13.42
N SER A 80 -7.39 -12.42 13.08
CA SER A 80 -8.79 -12.69 13.48
C SER A 80 -9.62 -13.42 12.43
N HIS A 81 -9.12 -13.61 11.21
CA HIS A 81 -9.86 -14.23 10.12
C HIS A 81 -9.06 -15.33 9.41
N PRO A 82 -9.74 -16.28 8.73
CA PRO A 82 -9.09 -17.22 7.83
C PRO A 82 -8.27 -16.52 6.74
N GLU A 83 -7.41 -17.29 6.06
CA GLU A 83 -6.63 -16.82 4.91
C GLU A 83 -7.51 -16.07 3.89
N GLU A 84 -7.04 -14.92 3.40
CA GLU A 84 -7.86 -14.09 2.52
C GLU A 84 -8.10 -14.76 1.16
N GLY A 85 -9.26 -14.49 0.58
CA GLY A 85 -9.71 -15.17 -0.64
C GLY A 85 -8.72 -15.14 -1.80
N ARG A 86 -7.96 -14.04 -1.97
CA ARG A 86 -6.92 -13.96 -3.01
C ARG A 86 -5.78 -14.97 -2.79
N TYR A 87 -5.38 -15.22 -1.55
CA TYR A 87 -4.33 -16.19 -1.22
C TYR A 87 -4.85 -17.62 -1.33
N ILE A 88 -6.12 -17.86 -1.01
CA ILE A 88 -6.78 -19.15 -1.27
C ILE A 88 -6.75 -19.47 -2.77
N THR A 89 -7.08 -18.50 -3.63
CA THR A 89 -7.02 -18.66 -5.09
C THR A 89 -5.58 -18.93 -5.57
N LEU A 90 -4.60 -18.18 -5.07
CA LEU A 90 -3.18 -18.41 -5.38
C LEU A 90 -2.70 -19.79 -4.90
N ARG A 91 -3.11 -20.21 -3.70
CA ARG A 91 -2.80 -21.51 -3.12
C ARG A 91 -3.30 -22.64 -4.00
N ALA A 92 -4.53 -22.53 -4.53
CA ALA A 92 -5.07 -23.49 -5.49
C ALA A 92 -4.24 -23.52 -6.78
N ALA A 93 -3.91 -22.36 -7.36
CA ALA A 93 -3.08 -22.25 -8.55
C ALA A 93 -1.63 -22.72 -8.35
N PHE A 94 -1.14 -22.71 -7.11
CA PHE A 94 0.22 -23.10 -6.77
C PHE A 94 0.40 -24.60 -6.51
N LYS A 95 -0.68 -25.38 -6.49
CA LYS A 95 -0.60 -26.83 -6.40
C LYS A 95 0.19 -27.42 -7.60
N PRO A 96 0.99 -28.48 -7.37
CA PRO A 96 1.22 -29.16 -6.09
C PRO A 96 2.30 -28.48 -5.20
N HIS A 97 3.03 -27.49 -5.72
CA HIS A 97 4.20 -26.87 -5.06
C HIS A 97 3.87 -25.58 -4.29
N VAL A 98 2.83 -25.63 -3.46
CA VAL A 98 2.23 -24.45 -2.80
C VAL A 98 3.27 -23.57 -2.10
N TRP A 99 3.98 -24.12 -1.12
CA TRP A 99 4.90 -23.34 -0.28
C TRP A 99 6.16 -22.90 -1.02
N ARG A 100 6.65 -23.67 -2.00
CA ARG A 100 7.78 -23.26 -2.85
C ARG A 100 7.41 -22.03 -3.69
N ARG A 101 6.21 -22.01 -4.29
CA ARG A 101 5.73 -20.85 -5.06
C ARG A 101 5.44 -19.65 -4.17
N PHE A 102 4.89 -19.88 -2.96
CA PHE A 102 4.74 -18.79 -1.98
C PHE A 102 6.08 -18.22 -1.51
N PHE A 103 7.13 -19.02 -1.37
CA PHE A 103 8.46 -18.49 -1.07
C PHE A 103 8.89 -17.45 -2.11
N PHE A 104 8.82 -17.78 -3.40
CA PHE A 104 9.14 -16.82 -4.46
C PHE A 104 8.18 -15.63 -4.49
N PHE A 105 6.89 -15.85 -4.22
CA PHE A 105 5.92 -14.76 -4.08
C PHE A 105 6.34 -13.76 -2.99
N TYR A 106 6.73 -14.23 -1.81
CA TYR A 106 7.23 -13.37 -0.72
C TYR A 106 8.51 -12.63 -1.13
N GLN A 107 9.40 -13.27 -1.89
CA GLN A 107 10.59 -12.58 -2.40
C GLN A 107 10.27 -11.54 -3.47
N TYR A 108 9.26 -11.76 -4.31
CA TYR A 108 8.78 -10.71 -5.21
C TYR A 108 8.20 -9.52 -4.43
N GLN A 109 7.57 -9.74 -3.28
CA GLN A 109 7.14 -8.66 -2.38
C GLN A 109 8.35 -7.94 -1.74
N ALA A 110 9.43 -8.65 -1.41
CA ALA A 110 10.67 -8.03 -0.95
C ALA A 110 11.25 -7.07 -2.01
N LEU A 111 11.29 -7.50 -3.27
CA LEU A 111 11.75 -6.70 -4.40
C LEU A 111 10.84 -5.48 -4.65
N ALA A 112 9.52 -5.68 -4.56
CA ALA A 112 8.56 -4.57 -4.67
C ALA A 112 8.79 -3.53 -3.57
N ASN A 113 9.08 -3.93 -2.33
CA ASN A 113 9.40 -3.00 -1.24
C ASN A 113 10.66 -2.17 -1.53
N VAL A 114 11.71 -2.79 -2.08
CA VAL A 114 12.94 -2.07 -2.45
C VAL A 114 12.66 -1.07 -3.57
N LEU A 115 11.88 -1.47 -4.57
CA LEU A 115 11.50 -0.62 -5.69
C LEU A 115 10.66 0.58 -5.22
N LEU A 116 9.71 0.34 -4.32
CA LEU A 116 8.87 1.39 -3.74
C LEU A 116 9.65 2.32 -2.81
N ALA A 117 10.75 1.87 -2.23
CA ALA A 117 11.65 2.68 -1.39
C ALA A 117 12.55 3.65 -2.18
N LEU A 118 12.49 3.69 -3.52
CA LEU A 118 13.20 4.68 -4.36
C LEU A 118 13.13 6.14 -3.86
N PRO A 119 11.95 6.73 -3.63
CA PRO A 119 11.86 8.08 -3.08
C PRO A 119 12.47 8.20 -1.68
N PHE A 120 12.50 7.13 -0.89
CA PHE A 120 13.08 7.18 0.47
C PHE A 120 14.58 7.46 0.41
N PHE A 121 15.27 6.85 -0.55
CA PHE A 121 16.69 7.08 -0.79
C PHE A 121 16.99 8.53 -1.13
N TRP A 122 16.31 9.08 -2.14
CA TRP A 122 16.56 10.45 -2.57
C TRP A 122 16.19 11.49 -1.52
N ILE A 123 15.10 11.28 -0.79
CA ILE A 123 14.73 12.14 0.34
C ILE A 123 15.81 12.04 1.43
N ALA A 124 16.24 10.84 1.78
CA ALA A 124 17.22 10.63 2.85
C ALA A 124 18.66 11.06 2.49
N SER A 125 18.99 11.18 1.20
CA SER A 125 20.31 11.59 0.72
C SER A 125 20.43 13.10 0.47
N ASN A 126 19.35 13.88 0.60
CA ASN A 126 19.39 15.32 0.32
C ASN A 126 20.15 16.07 1.44
N PRO A 127 21.33 16.68 1.16
CA PRO A 127 22.13 17.36 2.18
C PRO A 127 21.66 18.80 2.47
N ALA A 128 20.77 19.37 1.65
CA ALA A 128 20.32 20.75 1.81
C ALA A 128 19.67 20.97 3.17
N THR A 129 20.08 22.01 3.91
CA THR A 129 19.54 22.31 5.25
C THR A 129 18.25 23.12 5.23
N GLN A 130 17.67 23.33 4.04
CA GLN A 130 16.40 23.99 3.82
C GLN A 130 15.43 23.00 3.17
N ILE A 131 14.14 23.14 3.48
CA ILE A 131 13.08 22.34 2.86
C ILE A 131 12.62 23.05 1.59
N GLU A 132 12.77 22.37 0.45
CA GLU A 132 12.44 22.91 -0.87
C GLU A 132 10.92 22.92 -1.13
N LEU A 133 10.47 23.73 -2.09
CA LEU A 133 9.06 23.84 -2.45
C LEU A 133 8.42 22.47 -2.79
N LEU A 134 9.13 21.62 -3.53
CA LEU A 134 8.64 20.28 -3.89
C LEU A 134 8.45 19.37 -2.68
N GLU A 135 9.23 19.55 -1.63
CA GLU A 135 9.07 18.80 -0.38
C GLU A 135 7.84 19.26 0.40
N TRP A 136 7.57 20.57 0.43
CA TRP A 136 6.33 21.10 1.00
C TRP A 136 5.09 20.63 0.24
N VAL A 137 5.14 20.63 -1.10
CA VAL A 137 4.08 20.09 -1.94
C VAL A 137 3.90 18.59 -1.68
N GLY A 138 4.99 17.83 -1.63
CA GLY A 138 4.97 16.41 -1.32
C GLY A 138 4.36 16.10 0.04
N LEU A 139 4.70 16.89 1.07
CA LEU A 139 4.12 16.80 2.41
C LEU A 139 2.62 17.11 2.41
N ALA A 140 2.19 18.17 1.72
CA ALA A 140 0.78 18.52 1.62
C ALA A 140 -0.03 17.41 0.95
N ILE A 141 0.48 16.86 -0.16
CA ILE A 141 -0.13 15.71 -0.85
C ILE A 141 -0.20 14.52 0.10
N TRP A 142 0.88 14.21 0.83
CA TRP A 142 0.91 13.10 1.78
C TRP A 142 -0.14 13.28 2.89
N CYS A 143 -0.25 14.47 3.49
CA CYS A 143 -1.24 14.75 4.54
C CYS A 143 -2.69 14.58 4.04
N ILE A 144 -3.00 15.09 2.85
CA ILE A 144 -4.31 14.90 2.20
C ILE A 144 -4.57 13.41 1.96
N SER A 145 -3.54 12.68 1.53
CA SER A 145 -3.64 11.26 1.21
C SER A 145 -3.86 10.41 2.46
N PHE A 146 -3.03 10.58 3.48
CA PHE A 146 -3.14 9.84 4.74
C PHE A 146 -4.48 10.07 5.43
N THR A 147 -4.99 11.32 5.42
CA THR A 147 -6.30 11.65 5.98
C THR A 147 -7.45 11.09 5.12
N GLY A 148 -7.37 11.22 3.80
CA GLY A 148 -8.35 10.70 2.86
C GLY A 148 -8.48 9.17 2.93
N GLU A 149 -7.35 8.46 2.98
CA GLU A 149 -7.31 7.01 3.14
C GLU A 149 -7.91 6.59 4.48
N SER A 150 -7.49 7.24 5.58
CA SER A 150 -8.03 6.97 6.92
C SER A 150 -9.54 7.22 7.01
N LEU A 151 -10.04 8.25 6.32
CA LEU A 151 -11.47 8.55 6.26
C LEU A 151 -12.22 7.49 5.45
N ALA A 152 -11.72 7.09 4.29
CA ALA A 152 -12.31 6.03 3.46
C ALA A 152 -12.42 4.70 4.21
N ASP A 153 -11.35 4.28 4.88
CA ASP A 153 -11.34 3.05 5.68
C ASP A 153 -12.33 3.12 6.86
N ARG A 154 -12.40 4.27 7.55
CA ARG A 154 -13.37 4.50 8.63
C ARG A 154 -14.82 4.46 8.15
N GLN A 155 -15.12 5.06 6.99
CA GLN A 155 -16.44 5.00 6.37
C GLN A 155 -16.85 3.55 6.07
N LEU A 156 -15.95 2.76 5.46
CA LEU A 156 -16.21 1.36 5.17
C LEU A 156 -16.39 0.53 6.44
N LYS A 157 -15.57 0.76 7.46
CA LYS A 157 -15.66 0.06 8.76
C LYS A 157 -16.98 0.37 9.46
N SER A 158 -17.38 1.64 9.50
CA SER A 158 -18.65 2.08 10.07
C SER A 158 -19.84 1.44 9.35
N PHE A 159 -19.83 1.44 8.01
CA PHE A 159 -20.85 0.79 7.20
C PHE A 159 -20.99 -0.71 7.53
N LYS A 160 -19.87 -1.44 7.65
CA LYS A 160 -19.87 -2.85 8.03
C LYS A 160 -20.40 -3.08 9.44
N ALA A 161 -20.06 -2.21 10.40
CA ALA A 161 -20.48 -2.32 11.78
C ALA A 161 -22.00 -2.13 11.97
N LYS A 162 -22.66 -1.37 11.08
CA LYS A 162 -24.12 -1.23 11.06
C LYS A 162 -24.87 -2.51 10.63
N GLY A 163 -24.16 -3.58 10.25
CA GLY A 163 -24.78 -4.82 9.77
C GLY A 163 -25.44 -4.69 8.39
N ALA A 164 -25.11 -3.64 7.62
CA ALA A 164 -25.69 -3.43 6.30
C ALA A 164 -25.19 -4.50 5.31
N GLY A 165 -26.06 -5.45 4.94
CA GLY A 165 -25.79 -6.52 3.98
C GLY A 165 -25.66 -6.06 2.52
N GLY A 166 -24.92 -4.97 2.26
CA GLY A 166 -24.89 -4.30 0.96
C GLY A 166 -23.53 -3.74 0.52
N VAL A 167 -23.58 -2.81 -0.43
CA VAL A 167 -22.40 -2.12 -0.98
C VAL A 167 -22.29 -0.75 -0.31
N CYS A 168 -21.12 -0.43 0.26
CA CYS A 168 -20.87 0.89 0.83
C CYS A 168 -20.86 1.93 -0.29
N GLN A 169 -21.77 2.89 -0.22
CA GLN A 169 -21.90 4.00 -1.19
C GLN A 169 -21.96 5.35 -0.45
N GLU A 170 -21.42 5.41 0.76
CA GLU A 170 -21.45 6.61 1.63
C GLU A 170 -20.13 7.39 1.51
N GLY A 171 -20.21 8.73 1.57
CA GLY A 171 -19.02 9.59 1.61
C GLY A 171 -18.11 9.42 0.39
N LEU A 172 -16.84 9.13 0.61
CA LEU A 172 -15.85 8.95 -0.47
C LEU A 172 -16.17 7.75 -1.36
N TRP A 173 -16.85 6.74 -0.81
CA TRP A 173 -17.30 5.56 -1.55
C TRP A 173 -18.42 5.89 -2.55
N ALA A 174 -19.10 7.04 -2.44
CA ALA A 174 -20.03 7.47 -3.49
C ALA A 174 -19.30 7.95 -4.76
N TRP A 175 -18.08 8.46 -4.62
CA TRP A 175 -17.29 9.11 -5.68
C TRP A 175 -16.30 8.17 -6.36
N SER A 176 -15.79 7.18 -5.62
CA SER A 176 -14.93 6.13 -6.13
C SER A 176 -15.29 4.80 -5.48
N ARG A 177 -15.12 3.69 -6.21
CA ARG A 177 -15.30 2.34 -5.67
C ARG A 177 -14.15 1.87 -4.82
N HIS A 178 -12.98 2.51 -4.95
CA HIS A 178 -11.78 2.21 -4.17
C HIS A 178 -11.08 3.53 -3.78
N PRO A 179 -11.74 4.42 -3.00
CA PRO A 179 -11.18 5.71 -2.64
C PRO A 179 -9.93 5.56 -1.75
N ASN A 180 -9.89 4.54 -0.90
CA ASN A 180 -8.70 4.21 -0.11
C ASN A 180 -7.50 3.86 -1.01
N TYR A 181 -7.69 3.11 -2.09
CA TYR A 181 -6.61 2.82 -3.05
C TYR A 181 -6.13 4.06 -3.80
N PHE A 182 -7.03 5.00 -4.10
CA PHE A 182 -6.63 6.27 -4.71
C PHE A 182 -5.72 7.07 -3.78
N PHE A 183 -6.10 7.19 -2.51
CA PHE A 183 -5.28 7.90 -1.53
C PHE A 183 -4.00 7.15 -1.18
N GLU A 184 -4.02 5.82 -1.12
CA GLU A 184 -2.82 4.99 -1.01
C GLU A 184 -1.84 5.30 -2.15
N TRP A 185 -2.29 5.33 -3.41
CA TRP A 185 -1.45 5.75 -4.53
C TRP A 185 -0.92 7.19 -4.38
N LEU A 186 -1.77 8.10 -3.89
CA LEU A 186 -1.43 9.52 -3.75
C LEU A 186 -0.35 9.76 -2.67
N ILE A 187 -0.23 8.88 -1.65
CA ILE A 187 0.90 8.86 -0.71
C ILE A 187 2.24 8.75 -1.47
N TRP A 188 2.32 7.82 -2.43
CA TRP A 188 3.52 7.61 -3.24
C TRP A 188 3.80 8.77 -4.20
N VAL A 189 2.75 9.44 -4.68
CA VAL A 189 2.89 10.69 -5.46
C VAL A 189 3.51 11.79 -4.60
N GLY A 190 3.07 11.96 -3.36
CA GLY A 190 3.65 12.93 -2.42
C GLY A 190 5.14 12.66 -2.15
N LEU A 191 5.48 11.40 -1.92
CA LEU A 191 6.88 10.96 -1.74
C LEU A 191 7.73 11.17 -3.00
N ALA A 192 7.20 10.87 -4.19
CA ALA A 192 7.90 11.10 -5.45
C ALA A 192 8.13 12.61 -5.71
N CYS A 193 7.15 13.44 -5.38
CA CYS A 193 7.27 14.90 -5.46
C CYS A 193 8.39 15.40 -4.55
N ALA A 194 8.39 15.02 -3.27
CA ALA A 194 9.46 15.40 -2.34
C ALA A 194 10.84 14.88 -2.77
N SER A 195 10.91 13.64 -3.27
CA SER A 195 12.16 13.08 -3.77
C SER A 195 12.73 13.85 -4.97
N SER A 196 11.89 14.53 -5.76
CA SER A 196 12.31 15.30 -6.94
C SER A 196 13.06 16.60 -6.58
N ALA A 197 13.22 16.92 -5.29
CA ALA A 197 13.99 18.07 -4.81
C ALA A 197 15.52 17.91 -4.93
N VAL A 198 16.01 16.74 -5.36
CA VAL A 198 17.44 16.48 -5.60
C VAL A 198 17.72 15.99 -7.02
N PRO A 199 18.97 16.15 -7.52
CA PRO A 199 19.39 15.53 -8.77
C PRO A 199 19.07 14.03 -8.76
N TRP A 200 18.54 13.52 -9.88
CA TRP A 200 18.07 12.12 -10.04
C TRP A 200 16.89 11.69 -9.18
N GLY A 201 16.42 12.56 -8.30
CA GLY A 201 15.25 12.35 -7.44
C GLY A 201 13.95 12.05 -8.19
N TRP A 202 13.84 12.52 -9.44
CA TRP A 202 12.72 12.22 -10.32
C TRP A 202 12.54 10.70 -10.58
N THR A 203 13.58 9.87 -10.39
CA THR A 203 13.44 8.42 -10.49
C THR A 203 12.51 7.83 -9.41
N GLY A 204 12.25 8.58 -8.33
CA GLY A 204 11.25 8.25 -7.31
C GLY A 204 9.81 8.13 -7.85
N TRP A 205 9.52 8.72 -9.02
CA TRP A 205 8.22 8.56 -9.71
C TRP A 205 7.96 7.13 -10.18
N LEU A 206 8.97 6.26 -10.21
CA LEU A 206 8.76 4.84 -10.46
C LEU A 206 7.87 4.19 -9.39
N SER A 207 7.95 4.64 -8.12
CA SER A 207 7.14 4.11 -7.03
C SER A 207 5.63 4.29 -7.23
N PRO A 208 5.08 5.50 -7.47
CA PRO A 208 3.66 5.67 -7.74
C PRO A 208 3.21 4.98 -9.04
N LEU A 209 4.07 4.82 -10.06
CA LEU A 209 3.73 4.08 -11.27
C LEU A 209 3.56 2.58 -10.99
N VAL A 210 4.50 2.00 -10.24
CA VAL A 210 4.44 0.60 -9.79
C VAL A 210 3.22 0.40 -8.90
N MET A 211 2.99 1.29 -7.93
CA MET A 211 1.83 1.20 -7.04
C MET A 211 0.51 1.28 -7.82
N LEU A 212 0.40 2.20 -8.79
CA LEU A 212 -0.77 2.33 -9.64
C LEU A 212 -1.03 1.05 -10.44
N PHE A 213 0.02 0.45 -11.01
CA PHE A 213 -0.11 -0.83 -11.73
C PHE A 213 -0.57 -1.96 -10.81
N LEU A 214 0.05 -2.10 -9.63
CA LEU A 214 -0.32 -3.11 -8.65
C LEU A 214 -1.79 -2.96 -8.22
N LEU A 215 -2.22 -1.74 -7.91
CA LEU A 215 -3.59 -1.45 -7.50
C LEU A 215 -4.60 -1.67 -8.62
N LEU A 216 -4.34 -1.19 -9.84
CA LEU A 216 -5.33 -1.27 -10.93
C LEU A 216 -5.38 -2.63 -11.62
N LYS A 217 -4.28 -3.40 -11.63
CA LYS A 217 -4.14 -4.57 -12.50
C LYS A 217 -3.79 -5.88 -11.80
N VAL A 218 -3.16 -5.84 -10.64
CA VAL A 218 -2.59 -7.06 -10.04
C VAL A 218 -3.26 -7.40 -8.70
N THR A 219 -3.00 -6.62 -7.66
CA THR A 219 -3.30 -6.97 -6.27
C THR A 219 -4.43 -6.17 -5.64
N GLY A 220 -4.81 -5.02 -6.22
CA GLY A 220 -5.85 -4.13 -5.67
C GLY A 220 -7.27 -4.41 -6.18
N ILE A 221 -7.69 -3.65 -7.19
CA ILE A 221 -9.07 -3.59 -7.69
C ILE A 221 -9.54 -4.94 -8.25
N PRO A 222 -8.84 -5.62 -9.18
CA PRO A 222 -9.39 -6.81 -9.83
C PRO A 222 -9.82 -7.94 -8.87
N PRO A 223 -8.97 -8.40 -7.92
CA PRO A 223 -9.39 -9.45 -6.99
C PRO A 223 -10.50 -8.98 -6.03
N THR A 224 -10.45 -7.71 -5.61
CA THR A 224 -11.44 -7.14 -4.68
C THR A 224 -12.82 -7.01 -5.32
N GLU A 225 -12.90 -6.54 -6.57
CA GLU A 225 -14.16 -6.45 -7.30
C GLU A 225 -14.72 -7.83 -7.65
N ALA A 226 -13.86 -8.80 -8.01
CA ALA A 226 -14.30 -10.18 -8.24
C ALA A 226 -14.95 -10.79 -6.99
N GLN A 227 -14.36 -10.58 -5.80
CA GLN A 227 -14.95 -11.03 -4.55
C GLN A 227 -16.27 -10.30 -4.22
N CYS A 228 -16.34 -8.98 -4.49
CA CYS A 228 -17.58 -8.21 -4.30
C CYS A 228 -18.69 -8.68 -5.24
N LEU A 229 -18.37 -9.01 -6.48
CA LEU A 229 -19.34 -9.56 -7.44
C LEU A 229 -19.88 -10.92 -6.97
N ASN A 230 -19.00 -11.80 -6.49
CA ASN A 230 -19.40 -13.12 -5.98
C ASN A 230 -20.29 -13.02 -4.73
N SER A 231 -20.04 -12.04 -3.86
CA SER A 231 -20.77 -11.90 -2.60
C SER A 231 -22.02 -11.02 -2.67
N LYS A 232 -22.07 -10.05 -3.59
CA LYS A 232 -23.13 -9.02 -3.64
C LYS A 232 -23.89 -8.96 -4.96
N GLY A 233 -23.43 -9.71 -5.97
CA GLY A 233 -24.13 -9.88 -7.24
C GLY A 233 -24.53 -8.56 -7.92
N GLU A 234 -25.82 -8.45 -8.25
CA GLU A 234 -26.36 -7.34 -9.03
C GLU A 234 -26.23 -5.98 -8.34
N ALA A 235 -26.28 -5.93 -7.00
CA ALA A 235 -26.09 -4.69 -6.25
C ALA A 235 -24.71 -4.07 -6.53
N TYR A 236 -23.67 -4.90 -6.63
CA TYR A 236 -22.33 -4.41 -6.95
C TYR A 236 -22.17 -4.04 -8.43
N LYS A 237 -22.83 -4.77 -9.35
CA LYS A 237 -22.83 -4.37 -10.78
C LYS A 237 -23.49 -3.01 -10.99
N THR A 238 -24.57 -2.72 -10.29
CA THR A 238 -25.22 -1.40 -10.33
C THR A 238 -24.29 -0.31 -9.82
N TYR A 239 -23.58 -0.57 -8.72
CA TYR A 239 -22.54 0.33 -8.23
C TYR A 239 -21.40 0.53 -9.25
N GLN A 240 -20.97 -0.54 -9.93
CA GLN A 240 -19.95 -0.46 -10.98
C GLN A 240 -20.35 0.41 -12.18
N ARG A 241 -21.64 0.42 -12.53
CA ARG A 241 -22.16 1.24 -13.64
C ARG A 241 -22.18 2.74 -13.32
N ARG A 242 -22.35 3.10 -12.04
CA ARG A 242 -22.56 4.49 -11.61
C ARG A 242 -21.31 5.17 -11.09
N THR A 243 -20.45 4.44 -10.38
CA THR A 243 -19.33 5.01 -9.62
C THR A 243 -18.00 4.65 -10.28
N SER A 244 -17.11 5.64 -10.39
CA SER A 244 -15.75 5.46 -10.93
C SER A 244 -14.96 4.42 -10.13
N ALA A 245 -14.15 3.60 -10.79
CA ALA A 245 -13.39 2.55 -10.10
C ALA A 245 -12.31 3.13 -9.15
N PHE A 246 -11.58 4.16 -9.59
CA PHE A 246 -10.36 4.61 -8.91
C PHE A 246 -10.36 6.13 -8.68
N PHE A 247 -10.30 6.93 -9.75
CA PHE A 247 -10.34 8.40 -9.62
C PHE A 247 -11.70 8.87 -9.11
N PRO A 248 -11.78 9.64 -8.01
CA PRO A 248 -13.03 10.17 -7.49
C PRO A 248 -13.74 11.04 -8.53
N ARG A 249 -14.99 10.70 -8.86
CA ARG A 249 -15.84 11.44 -9.80
C ARG A 249 -17.29 11.43 -9.32
N PRO A 250 -18.10 12.46 -9.62
CA PRO A 250 -19.52 12.44 -9.31
C PRO A 250 -20.19 11.18 -9.90
N PRO A 251 -21.08 10.50 -9.14
CA PRO A 251 -21.73 9.29 -9.62
C PRO A 251 -22.68 9.61 -10.79
N LYS A 252 -22.73 8.72 -11.78
CA LYS A 252 -23.65 8.87 -12.91
C LYS A 252 -25.10 8.67 -12.46
N SER A 253 -26.00 9.51 -12.98
CA SER A 253 -27.44 9.27 -12.89
C SER A 253 -27.79 8.02 -13.70
N MET A 254 -28.68 7.16 -13.19
CA MET A 254 -29.27 6.12 -14.02
C MET A 254 -30.41 6.77 -14.80
N ALA A 255 -30.27 6.81 -16.12
CA ALA A 255 -31.37 7.07 -17.03
C ALA A 255 -32.27 5.83 -17.11
#